data_AF-A0A3B9A4G3-F1
#
_entry.id   AF-A0A3B9A4G3-F1
#
_cell.length_a   1.000
_cell.length_b   1.000
_cell.length_c   1.000
_cell.angle_alpha   90.00
_cell.angle_beta   90.00
_cell.angle_gamma   90.00
#
_symmetry.space_group_name_H-M   'P 1'
#
loop_
_entity.id
_entity.type
_entity.pdbx_description
1 polymer ?
#
loop_
_entity_poly.entity_id
_entity_poly.type
_entity_poly.pdbx_seq_one_letter_code
_entity_poly.pdbx_strand_id
1 'polypeptide(L)'
;AIAMVAAGMGRYALAIGMDTAQGRPGDALEYTAAAGGAAYILGPAEESLAVVEGTYSYVTDTPDFWRRAHERYPQHGQRFTGDPAYFKHITEAGKQLMKDLGVTAGDIQYAVFHQPNTKFPQRVAKMLGFTPEQIQPGLLSPVIGNTYAGAAMIGLSAVLDCAKPGDRILVVSFGSGAGSDAFLFRATEALAERQRLALTTQDYIARRTEIDYGMYVRLRGKLAD
;
A
#
# COMPACT_ATOMS: atom_id res chain seq x y z
N ALA A 1 15.55 0.16 -6.09
CA ALA A 1 15.79 1.58 -5.75
C ALA A 1 16.62 1.75 -4.48
N ILE A 2 16.17 1.24 -3.32
CA ILE A 2 16.92 1.32 -2.05
C ILE A 2 18.37 0.85 -2.20
N ALA A 3 18.58 -0.36 -2.74
CA ALA A 3 19.92 -0.92 -2.94
C ALA A 3 20.82 -0.07 -3.86
N MET A 4 20.26 0.58 -4.88
CA MET A 4 21.02 1.46 -5.79
C MET A 4 21.55 2.69 -5.06
N VAL A 5 20.73 3.29 -4.19
CA VAL A 5 21.13 4.44 -3.38
C VAL A 5 22.13 4.01 -2.30
N ALA A 6 21.84 2.92 -1.58
CA ALA A 6 22.70 2.40 -0.53
C ALA A 6 24.08 1.97 -1.04
N ALA A 7 24.17 1.43 -2.26
CA ALA A 7 25.43 1.04 -2.90
C ALA A 7 26.18 2.23 -3.53
N GLY A 8 25.65 3.46 -3.46
CA GLY A 8 26.25 4.64 -4.09
C GLY A 8 26.18 4.64 -5.62
N MET A 9 25.40 3.75 -6.24
CA MET A 9 25.25 3.66 -7.70
C MET A 9 24.38 4.79 -8.28
N GLY A 10 23.62 5.47 -7.43
CA GLY A 10 22.92 6.71 -7.75
C GLY A 10 22.59 7.46 -6.47
N ARG A 11 22.69 8.80 -6.48
CA ARG A 11 22.39 9.60 -5.29
C ARG A 11 20.90 9.55 -4.93
N TYR A 12 20.03 9.56 -5.94
CA TYR A 12 18.59 9.42 -5.76
C TYR A 12 17.99 8.42 -6.73
N ALA A 13 16.88 7.82 -6.33
CA ALA A 13 16.06 6.96 -7.18
C ALA A 13 14.58 7.28 -6.98
N LEU A 14 13.81 7.28 -8.06
CA LEU A 14 12.35 7.46 -8.02
C LEU A 14 11.69 6.08 -8.04
N ALA A 15 10.84 5.80 -7.06
CA ALA A 15 9.96 4.63 -7.05
C ALA A 15 8.50 5.09 -7.09
N ILE A 16 7.71 4.52 -8.01
CA ILE A 16 6.31 4.88 -8.17
C ILE A 16 5.47 3.61 -8.26
N GLY A 17 4.39 3.57 -7.50
CA GLY A 17 3.33 2.59 -7.63
C GLY A 17 2.04 3.31 -7.95
N MET A 18 1.47 3.00 -9.10
CA MET A 18 0.24 3.59 -9.59
C MET A 18 -0.52 2.59 -10.44
N ASP A 19 -1.84 2.65 -10.39
CA ASP A 19 -2.67 1.79 -11.21
C ASP A 19 -4.01 2.45 -11.53
N THR A 20 -4.67 1.90 -12.54
CA THR A 20 -6.07 2.19 -12.87
C THR A 20 -6.88 0.89 -12.87
N ALA A 21 -6.98 0.25 -11.70
CA ALA A 21 -7.53 -1.09 -11.52
C ALA A 21 -8.87 -1.32 -12.24
N GLN A 22 -9.04 -2.50 -12.83
CA GLN A 22 -10.24 -2.86 -13.59
C GLN A 22 -11.08 -3.89 -12.83
N GLY A 23 -12.30 -3.51 -12.44
CA GLY A 23 -13.34 -4.43 -11.97
C GLY A 23 -14.32 -4.75 -13.09
N ARG A 24 -14.63 -6.03 -13.29
CA ARG A 24 -15.64 -6.49 -14.26
C ARG A 24 -17.04 -6.02 -13.82
N PRO A 25 -17.90 -5.51 -14.72
CA PRO A 25 -19.28 -5.18 -14.38
C PRO A 25 -20.00 -6.34 -13.70
N GLY A 26 -20.63 -6.07 -12.56
CA GLY A 26 -21.35 -7.07 -11.76
C GLY A 26 -20.47 -8.01 -10.91
N ASP A 27 -19.15 -7.84 -10.93
CA ASP A 27 -18.22 -8.56 -10.04
C ASP A 27 -17.96 -7.76 -8.75
N ALA A 28 -17.65 -8.46 -7.64
CA ALA A 28 -17.36 -7.81 -6.37
C ALA A 28 -16.17 -6.83 -6.45
N LEU A 29 -15.20 -7.07 -7.34
CA LEU A 29 -14.09 -6.17 -7.59
C LEU A 29 -14.53 -4.82 -8.17
N GLU A 30 -15.72 -4.70 -8.75
CA GLU A 30 -16.20 -3.42 -9.28
C GLU A 30 -16.37 -2.36 -8.19
N TYR A 31 -16.73 -2.78 -6.96
CA TYR A 31 -16.89 -1.88 -5.82
C TYR A 31 -15.57 -1.38 -5.24
N THR A 32 -14.48 -2.11 -5.47
CA THR A 32 -13.18 -1.77 -4.88
C THR A 32 -12.15 -1.33 -5.91
N ALA A 33 -12.27 -1.67 -7.19
CA ALA A 33 -11.30 -1.29 -8.20
C ALA A 33 -11.25 0.24 -8.40
N ALA A 34 -10.07 0.83 -8.15
CA ALA A 34 -9.86 2.26 -8.18
C ALA A 34 -8.62 2.68 -8.96
N ALA A 35 -8.42 4.00 -9.09
CA ALA A 35 -7.25 4.60 -9.71
C ALA A 35 -6.52 5.50 -8.73
N GLY A 36 -5.19 5.39 -8.69
CA GLY A 36 -4.35 6.22 -7.84
C GLY A 36 -2.93 5.66 -7.71
N GLY A 37 -2.05 6.46 -7.11
CA GLY A 37 -0.69 6.06 -6.82
C GLY A 37 0.04 7.07 -5.96
N ALA A 38 1.24 6.68 -5.54
CA ALA A 38 2.17 7.57 -4.85
C ALA A 38 3.59 7.34 -5.37
N ALA A 39 4.41 8.38 -5.27
CA ALA A 39 5.80 8.39 -5.70
C ALA A 39 6.70 8.75 -4.53
N TYR A 40 7.84 8.08 -4.42
CA TYR A 40 8.87 8.36 -3.42
C TYR A 40 10.21 8.57 -4.10
N ILE A 41 10.89 9.64 -3.71
CA ILE A 41 12.31 9.84 -4.00
C ILE A 41 13.09 9.21 -2.84
N LEU A 42 13.87 8.19 -3.16
CA LEU A 42 14.82 7.58 -2.25
C LEU A 42 16.16 8.30 -2.40
N GLY A 43 16.80 8.62 -1.29
CA GLY A 43 18.07 9.35 -1.25
C GLY A 43 18.89 9.03 -0.01
N PRO A 44 19.96 9.78 0.24
CA PRO A 44 20.78 9.62 1.43
C PRO A 44 19.96 9.79 2.71
N ALA A 45 20.31 9.04 3.76
CA ALA A 45 19.54 8.99 5.00
C ALA A 45 19.46 10.36 5.69
N GLU A 46 20.55 11.12 5.64
CA GLU A 46 20.71 12.45 6.21
C GLU A 46 19.79 13.51 5.57
N GLU A 47 19.27 13.25 4.37
CA GLU A 47 18.35 14.15 3.67
C GLU A 47 16.88 13.67 3.70
N SER A 48 16.65 12.45 4.16
CA SER A 48 15.39 11.73 3.99
C SER A 48 14.37 12.06 5.07
N LEU A 49 13.07 12.12 4.70
CA LEU A 49 11.95 12.35 5.64
C LEU A 49 11.70 11.16 6.56
N ALA A 50 12.07 9.97 6.09
CA ALA A 50 12.05 8.75 6.85
C ALA A 50 13.18 7.84 6.36
N VAL A 51 13.78 7.09 7.27
CA VAL A 51 14.88 6.17 6.98
C VAL A 51 14.35 4.74 7.02
N VAL A 52 14.81 3.90 6.09
CA VAL A 52 14.49 2.46 6.09
C VAL A 52 15.36 1.79 7.15
N GLU A 53 14.75 1.26 8.20
CA GLU A 53 15.44 0.46 9.23
C GLU A 53 15.68 -0.98 8.77
N GLY A 54 14.79 -1.50 7.92
CA GLY A 54 14.92 -2.82 7.35
C GLY A 54 13.82 -3.12 6.34
N THR A 55 14.06 -4.15 5.53
CA THR A 55 13.09 -4.67 4.56
C THR A 55 13.21 -6.19 4.48
N TYR A 56 12.08 -6.84 4.22
CA TYR A 56 12.00 -8.29 4.04
C TYR A 56 10.91 -8.63 3.03
N SER A 57 11.16 -9.60 2.15
CA SER A 57 10.19 -10.05 1.16
C SER A 57 9.83 -11.53 1.36
N TYR A 58 8.55 -11.85 1.29
CA TYR A 58 8.03 -13.23 1.32
C TYR A 58 7.31 -13.52 0.00
N VAL A 59 7.79 -14.52 -0.76
CA VAL A 59 7.32 -14.80 -2.12
C VAL A 59 7.13 -16.30 -2.32
N THR A 60 6.03 -16.68 -2.95
CA THR A 60 5.77 -18.05 -3.41
C THR A 60 5.04 -18.05 -4.76
N ASP A 61 5.00 -19.19 -5.45
CA ASP A 61 4.10 -19.37 -6.60
C ASP A 61 2.69 -19.75 -6.08
N THR A 62 1.75 -18.81 -6.17
CA THR A 62 0.37 -18.91 -5.67
C THR A 62 -0.60 -18.35 -6.71
N PRO A 63 -1.41 -19.19 -7.39
CA PRO A 63 -2.30 -18.76 -8.46
C PRO A 63 -3.64 -18.21 -7.93
N ASP A 64 -3.61 -17.15 -7.14
CA ASP A 64 -4.79 -16.60 -6.48
C ASP A 64 -5.58 -15.60 -7.33
N PHE A 65 -4.88 -14.74 -8.07
CA PHE A 65 -5.47 -13.73 -8.94
C PHE A 65 -4.52 -13.46 -10.11
N TRP A 66 -5.05 -13.46 -11.33
CA TRP A 66 -4.25 -13.29 -12.54
C TRP A 66 -5.06 -12.60 -13.63
N ARG A 67 -4.35 -12.06 -14.63
CA ARG A 67 -4.96 -11.60 -15.87
C ARG A 67 -4.09 -12.09 -17.03
N ARG A 68 -4.68 -12.91 -17.92
CA ARG A 68 -3.96 -13.33 -19.12
C ARG A 68 -3.75 -12.14 -20.06
N ALA A 69 -2.75 -12.25 -20.93
CA ALA A 69 -2.53 -11.25 -21.97
C ALA A 69 -3.82 -11.02 -22.78
N HIS A 70 -4.09 -9.75 -23.10
CA HIS A 70 -5.27 -9.29 -23.86
C HIS A 70 -6.64 -9.42 -23.17
N GLU A 71 -6.73 -10.08 -22.00
CA GLU A 71 -7.97 -10.06 -21.22
C GLU A 71 -8.17 -8.70 -20.58
N ARG A 72 -9.39 -8.16 -20.69
CA ARG A 72 -9.73 -6.86 -20.11
C ARG A 72 -9.82 -6.91 -18.58
N TYR A 73 -10.37 -8.00 -18.06
CA TYR A 73 -10.65 -8.18 -16.63
C TYR A 73 -9.84 -9.35 -16.07
N PRO A 74 -9.45 -9.27 -14.79
CA PRO A 74 -8.76 -10.36 -14.12
C PRO A 74 -9.70 -11.53 -13.81
N GLN A 75 -9.09 -12.67 -13.47
CA GLN A 75 -9.71 -13.83 -12.85
C GLN A 75 -9.12 -14.06 -11.46
N HIS A 76 -9.86 -14.74 -10.59
CA HIS A 76 -9.41 -15.01 -9.23
C HIS A 76 -10.00 -16.28 -8.66
N GLY A 77 -9.26 -16.91 -7.75
CA GLY A 77 -9.65 -18.11 -6.99
C GLY A 77 -10.66 -17.84 -5.86
N GLN A 78 -11.40 -16.73 -5.91
CA GLN A 78 -12.42 -16.36 -4.93
C GLN A 78 -11.87 -16.40 -3.50
N ARG A 79 -12.35 -17.31 -2.64
CA ARG A 79 -11.87 -17.45 -1.24
C ARG A 79 -10.39 -17.76 -1.14
N PHE A 80 -9.78 -18.32 -2.19
CA PHE A 80 -8.35 -18.61 -2.24
C PHE A 80 -7.48 -17.34 -2.22
N THR A 81 -8.01 -16.16 -2.57
CA THR A 81 -7.28 -14.89 -2.43
C THR A 81 -7.07 -14.46 -0.97
N GLY A 82 -7.82 -15.04 -0.03
CA GLY A 82 -7.74 -14.74 1.39
C GLY A 82 -6.60 -15.47 2.09
N ASP A 83 -6.94 -16.56 2.78
CA ASP A 83 -6.04 -17.23 3.74
C ASP A 83 -4.73 -17.76 3.12
N PRO A 84 -4.74 -18.51 2.00
CA PRO A 84 -3.50 -19.08 1.46
C PRO A 84 -2.65 -18.07 0.69
N ALA A 85 -3.21 -16.93 0.28
CA ALA A 85 -2.53 -15.88 -0.46
C ALA A 85 -2.32 -14.65 0.43
N TYR A 86 -3.25 -13.69 0.42
CA TYR A 86 -3.10 -12.40 1.11
C TYR A 86 -2.68 -12.52 2.58
N PHE A 87 -3.42 -13.27 3.41
CA PHE A 87 -3.14 -13.31 4.85
C PHE A 87 -1.81 -14.02 5.16
N LYS A 88 -1.49 -15.11 4.45
CA LYS A 88 -0.21 -15.79 4.59
C LYS A 88 0.95 -14.85 4.28
N HIS A 89 1.00 -14.28 3.08
CA HIS A 89 2.18 -13.54 2.61
C HIS A 89 2.42 -12.28 3.44
N ILE A 90 1.36 -11.52 3.72
CA ILE A 90 1.49 -10.25 4.42
C ILE A 90 1.85 -10.45 5.91
N THR A 91 1.33 -11.51 6.55
CA THR A 91 1.66 -11.77 7.96
C THR A 91 3.03 -12.41 8.12
N GLU A 92 3.46 -13.29 7.21
CA GLU A 92 4.83 -13.84 7.21
C GLU A 92 5.86 -12.73 6.99
N ALA A 93 5.65 -11.85 5.99
CA ALA A 93 6.56 -10.74 5.72
C ALA A 93 6.66 -9.76 6.91
N GLY A 94 5.51 -9.35 7.46
CA GLY A 94 5.46 -8.44 8.60
C GLY A 94 6.05 -9.03 9.88
N LYS A 95 5.70 -10.28 10.24
CA LYS A 95 6.24 -10.95 11.42
C LYS A 95 7.74 -11.15 11.33
N GLN A 96 8.22 -11.60 10.18
CA GLN A 96 9.64 -11.89 9.99
C GLN A 96 10.48 -10.62 10.08
N LEU A 97 10.05 -9.52 9.44
CA LEU A 97 10.75 -8.23 9.57
C LEU A 97 10.76 -7.72 11.02
N MET A 98 9.63 -7.74 11.71
CA MET A 98 9.56 -7.32 13.11
C MET A 98 10.48 -8.16 14.01
N LYS A 99 10.51 -9.48 13.79
CA LYS A 99 11.41 -10.40 14.49
C LYS A 99 12.88 -10.08 14.22
N ASP A 100 13.26 -9.86 12.96
CA ASP A 100 14.65 -9.58 12.56
C ASP A 100 15.16 -8.27 13.14
N LEU A 101 14.28 -7.28 13.30
CA LEU A 101 14.59 -5.98 13.91
C LEU A 101 14.39 -5.96 15.44
N GLY A 102 13.94 -7.06 16.05
CA GLY A 102 13.70 -7.15 17.48
C GLY A 102 12.63 -6.18 18.00
N VAL A 103 11.61 -5.89 17.20
CA VAL A 103 10.50 -4.99 17.55
C VAL A 103 9.16 -5.72 17.59
N THR A 104 8.19 -5.15 18.29
CA THR A 104 6.81 -5.61 18.35
C THR A 104 5.85 -4.56 17.79
N ALA A 105 4.57 -4.93 17.60
CA ALA A 105 3.55 -3.97 17.19
C ALA A 105 3.39 -2.79 18.17
N GLY A 106 3.72 -2.97 19.45
CA GLY A 106 3.69 -1.88 20.45
C GLY A 106 4.82 -0.85 20.28
N ASP A 107 5.90 -1.21 19.58
CA ASP A 107 7.05 -0.32 19.32
C ASP A 107 6.89 0.50 18.03
N ILE A 108 5.78 0.32 17.32
CA ILE A 108 5.53 0.88 15.99
C ILE A 108 4.34 1.83 16.07
N GLN A 109 4.49 3.07 15.65
CA GLN A 109 3.44 4.07 15.79
C GLN A 109 2.32 3.88 14.78
N TYR A 110 2.66 3.51 13.54
CA TYR A 110 1.71 3.33 12.45
C TYR A 110 1.98 2.07 11.64
N ALA A 111 0.93 1.46 11.11
CA ALA A 111 1.06 0.36 10.17
C ALA A 111 0.16 0.53 8.94
N VAL A 112 0.70 0.19 7.78
CA VAL A 112 0.00 0.20 6.49
C VAL A 112 0.09 -1.20 5.89
N PHE A 113 -1.06 -1.80 5.64
CA PHE A 113 -1.15 -3.09 4.96
C PHE A 113 -1.80 -2.89 3.59
N HIS A 114 -1.40 -3.67 2.59
CA HIS A 114 -2.11 -3.69 1.32
C HIS A 114 -3.62 -3.86 1.56
N GLN A 115 -4.45 -3.11 0.85
CA GLN A 115 -5.83 -2.88 1.25
C GLN A 115 -6.82 -3.14 0.12
N PRO A 116 -7.05 -4.43 -0.23
CA PRO A 116 -7.95 -4.79 -1.32
C PRO A 116 -9.42 -4.48 -1.01
N ASN A 117 -9.72 -4.32 0.27
CA ASN A 117 -10.97 -3.85 0.86
C ASN A 117 -10.69 -3.40 2.31
N THR A 118 -11.72 -2.93 3.02
CA THR A 118 -11.59 -2.49 4.42
C THR A 118 -11.21 -3.60 5.40
N LYS A 119 -11.77 -4.81 5.23
CA LYS A 119 -11.72 -5.88 6.25
C LYS A 119 -10.37 -6.59 6.30
N PHE A 120 -9.73 -6.77 5.15
CA PHE A 120 -8.46 -7.49 5.01
C PHE A 120 -7.30 -6.86 5.79
N PRO A 121 -6.97 -5.57 5.60
CA PRO A 121 -5.91 -4.91 6.38
C PRO A 121 -6.25 -4.85 7.88
N GLN A 122 -7.51 -4.68 8.26
CA GLN A 122 -7.94 -4.74 9.66
C GLN A 122 -7.71 -6.11 10.31
N ARG A 123 -8.01 -7.19 9.58
CA ARG A 123 -7.75 -8.56 10.05
C ARG A 123 -6.25 -8.81 10.21
N VAL A 124 -5.43 -8.37 9.26
CA VAL A 124 -3.96 -8.48 9.33
C VAL A 124 -3.40 -7.71 10.52
N ALA A 125 -3.84 -6.47 10.71
CA ALA A 125 -3.45 -5.64 11.84
C ALA A 125 -3.67 -6.40 13.16
N LYS A 126 -4.88 -6.94 13.36
CA LYS A 126 -5.22 -7.76 14.52
C LYS A 126 -4.33 -9.01 14.65
N MET A 127 -4.07 -9.72 13.55
CA MET A 127 -3.21 -10.92 13.56
C MET A 127 -1.75 -10.61 13.94
N LEU A 128 -1.29 -9.38 13.67
CA LEU A 128 0.06 -8.91 13.97
C LEU A 128 0.16 -8.14 15.29
N GLY A 129 -0.96 -7.91 15.99
CA GLY A 129 -1.00 -7.23 17.28
C GLY A 129 -1.15 -5.70 17.20
N PHE A 130 -1.47 -5.15 16.04
CA PHE A 130 -1.75 -3.72 15.86
C PHE A 130 -3.19 -3.36 16.25
N THR A 131 -3.36 -2.15 16.77
CA THR A 131 -4.67 -1.56 17.10
C THR A 131 -5.29 -0.85 15.88
N PRO A 132 -6.62 -0.61 15.89
CA PRO A 132 -7.27 0.18 14.84
C PRO A 132 -6.66 1.58 14.66
N GLU A 133 -6.23 2.23 15.73
CA GLU A 133 -5.66 3.58 15.73
C GLU A 133 -4.33 3.62 14.98
N GLN A 134 -3.50 2.58 15.12
CA GLN A 134 -2.21 2.49 14.42
C GLN A 134 -2.36 2.34 12.91
N ILE A 135 -3.48 1.78 12.42
CA ILE A 135 -3.72 1.59 10.98
C ILE A 135 -4.65 2.64 10.36
N GLN A 136 -5.40 3.37 11.18
CA GLN A 136 -6.44 4.29 10.72
C GLN A 136 -5.91 5.30 9.69
N PRO A 137 -4.76 5.98 9.88
CA PRO A 137 -4.30 7.00 8.93
C PRO A 137 -3.98 6.43 7.54
N GLY A 138 -3.48 5.19 7.48
CA GLY A 138 -3.12 4.52 6.23
C GLY A 138 -4.24 3.70 5.57
N LEU A 139 -5.38 3.53 6.26
CA LEU A 139 -6.52 2.75 5.78
C LEU A 139 -7.43 3.61 4.89
N LEU A 140 -7.12 3.65 3.60
CA LEU A 140 -7.77 4.49 2.59
C LEU A 140 -8.76 3.75 1.69
N SER A 141 -8.69 2.42 1.60
CA SER A 141 -9.59 1.61 0.78
C SER A 141 -11.09 1.83 1.04
N PRO A 142 -11.57 2.20 2.25
CA PRO A 142 -12.98 2.57 2.44
C PRO A 142 -13.41 3.84 1.72
N VAL A 143 -12.45 4.70 1.32
CA VAL A 143 -12.71 6.04 0.76
C VAL A 143 -12.31 6.12 -0.70
N ILE A 144 -11.17 5.54 -1.08
CA ILE A 144 -10.63 5.64 -2.45
C ILE A 144 -10.64 4.31 -3.19
N GLY A 145 -10.99 3.20 -2.54
CA GLY A 145 -10.87 1.85 -3.11
C GLY A 145 -9.44 1.31 -3.17
N ASN A 146 -9.27 0.20 -3.87
CA ASN A 146 -8.02 -0.52 -4.09
C ASN A 146 -7.33 -0.02 -5.37
N THR A 147 -6.22 0.70 -5.18
CA THR A 147 -5.36 1.24 -6.23
C THR A 147 -4.18 0.32 -6.59
N TYR A 148 -4.33 -0.99 -6.33
CA TYR A 148 -3.37 -2.06 -6.68
C TYR A 148 -1.94 -1.71 -6.24
N ALA A 149 -0.98 -1.52 -7.16
CA ALA A 149 0.40 -1.20 -6.82
C ALA A 149 0.53 0.09 -6.00
N GLY A 150 -0.42 1.01 -6.12
CA GLY A 150 -0.49 2.23 -5.33
C GLY A 150 -1.03 2.05 -3.91
N ALA A 151 -1.70 0.94 -3.58
CA ALA A 151 -2.55 0.88 -2.38
C ALA A 151 -1.79 1.02 -1.05
N ALA A 152 -0.64 0.34 -0.92
CA ALA A 152 0.21 0.48 0.26
C ALA A 152 0.99 1.81 0.24
N MET A 153 1.36 2.28 -0.95
CA MET A 153 2.12 3.51 -1.14
C MET A 153 1.30 4.76 -0.78
N ILE A 154 0.05 4.88 -1.23
CA ILE A 154 -0.82 6.00 -0.83
C ILE A 154 -1.15 5.91 0.67
N GLY A 155 -1.27 4.70 1.24
CA GLY A 155 -1.41 4.55 2.68
C GLY A 155 -0.21 5.10 3.46
N LEU A 156 1.01 4.88 2.96
CA LEU A 156 2.22 5.47 3.53
C LEU A 156 2.24 7.00 3.39
N SER A 157 1.78 7.59 2.28
CA SER A 157 1.72 9.06 2.16
C SER A 157 0.76 9.66 3.20
N ALA A 158 -0.39 9.05 3.41
CA ALA A 158 -1.35 9.49 4.43
C ALA A 158 -0.81 9.38 5.87
N VAL A 159 -0.01 8.34 6.16
CA VAL A 159 0.69 8.24 7.45
C VAL A 159 1.77 9.32 7.57
N LEU A 160 2.57 9.54 6.52
CA LEU A 160 3.61 10.58 6.53
C LEU A 160 3.04 11.99 6.65
N ASP A 161 1.76 12.22 6.29
CA ASP A 161 1.07 13.50 6.48
C ASP A 161 0.75 13.82 7.96
N CYS A 162 0.80 12.83 8.86
CA CYS A 162 0.51 13.00 10.29
C CYS A 162 1.57 12.47 11.25
N ALA A 163 2.55 11.69 10.76
CA ALA A 163 3.65 11.17 11.56
C ALA A 163 4.54 12.28 12.12
N LYS A 164 5.21 11.97 13.23
CA LYS A 164 6.15 12.84 13.94
C LYS A 164 7.57 12.27 13.86
N PRO A 165 8.60 13.11 13.98
CA PRO A 165 9.98 12.63 14.12
C PRO A 165 10.10 11.55 15.19
N GLY A 166 10.83 10.48 14.87
CA GLY A 166 11.01 9.31 15.74
C GLY A 166 9.97 8.21 15.57
N ASP A 167 8.80 8.50 14.99
CA ASP A 167 7.75 7.51 14.76
C ASP A 167 8.24 6.39 13.85
N ARG A 168 7.94 5.14 14.26
CA ARG A 168 8.14 3.95 13.44
C ARG A 168 6.89 3.63 12.63
N ILE A 169 7.07 3.34 11.35
CA ILE A 169 5.98 3.07 10.41
C ILE A 169 6.27 1.73 9.71
N LEU A 170 5.43 0.73 9.96
CA LEU A 170 5.47 -0.54 9.24
C LEU A 170 4.63 -0.43 7.96
N VAL A 171 5.17 -0.82 6.83
CA VAL A 171 4.42 -0.96 5.58
C VAL A 171 4.60 -2.38 5.08
N VAL A 172 3.51 -3.08 4.79
CA VAL A 172 3.56 -4.40 4.15
C VAL A 172 2.66 -4.43 2.93
N SER A 173 3.28 -4.59 1.76
CA SER A 173 2.58 -4.72 0.48
C SER A 173 2.07 -6.15 0.28
N PHE A 174 1.21 -6.33 -0.73
CA PHE A 174 0.84 -7.64 -1.24
C PHE A 174 0.55 -7.51 -2.73
N GLY A 175 1.05 -8.46 -3.51
CA GLY A 175 0.68 -8.69 -4.90
C GLY A 175 0.35 -10.16 -5.09
N SER A 176 -0.77 -10.44 -5.74
CA SER A 176 -1.17 -11.80 -6.12
C SER A 176 -0.17 -12.44 -7.09
N GLY A 177 -0.05 -13.78 -7.01
CA GLY A 177 0.96 -14.55 -7.75
C GLY A 177 1.94 -15.43 -6.94
N ALA A 178 2.33 -15.20 -5.68
CA ALA A 178 2.06 -14.08 -4.78
C ALA A 178 3.31 -13.69 -3.98
N GLY A 179 3.36 -12.41 -3.57
CA GLY A 179 4.48 -11.85 -2.82
C GLY A 179 4.09 -10.65 -1.95
N SER A 180 4.84 -10.45 -0.88
CA SER A 180 4.70 -9.32 0.04
C SER A 180 6.07 -8.74 0.37
N ASP A 181 6.18 -7.41 0.31
CA ASP A 181 7.36 -6.67 0.77
C ASP A 181 7.02 -5.92 2.05
N ALA A 182 7.77 -6.17 3.11
CA ALA A 182 7.71 -5.45 4.36
C ALA A 182 8.84 -4.41 4.43
N PHE A 183 8.52 -3.25 4.98
CA PHE A 183 9.44 -2.16 5.25
C PHE A 183 9.15 -1.58 6.63
N LEU A 184 10.19 -1.35 7.43
CA LEU A 184 10.07 -0.55 8.64
C LEU A 184 10.80 0.77 8.40
N PHE A 185 10.06 1.86 8.50
CA PHE A 185 10.59 3.21 8.39
C PHE A 185 10.65 3.87 9.76
N ARG A 186 11.61 4.78 9.93
CA ARG A 186 11.64 5.72 11.05
C ARG A 186 11.59 7.15 10.53
N ALA A 187 10.59 7.92 10.93
CA ALA A 187 10.47 9.33 10.58
C ALA A 187 11.62 10.14 11.18
N THR A 188 12.15 11.10 10.41
CA THR A 188 13.25 11.98 10.82
C THR A 188 12.76 13.38 11.18
N GLU A 189 13.64 14.20 11.74
CA GLU A 189 13.36 15.62 11.99
C GLU A 189 13.02 16.40 10.71
N ALA A 190 13.58 16.01 9.57
CA ALA A 190 13.33 16.64 8.28
C ALA A 190 11.87 16.50 7.80
N LEU A 191 11.11 15.53 8.36
CA LEU A 191 9.68 15.40 8.08
C LEU A 191 8.92 16.66 8.48
N ALA A 192 9.15 17.19 9.68
CA ALA A 192 8.38 18.32 10.22
C ALA A 192 8.48 19.58 9.34
N GLU A 193 9.64 19.80 8.72
CA GLU A 193 9.90 20.95 7.85
C GLU A 193 9.24 20.83 6.47
N ARG A 194 9.02 19.61 5.98
CA ARG A 194 8.68 19.34 4.57
C ARG A 194 7.29 18.72 4.39
N GLN A 195 6.70 18.18 5.44
CA GLN A 195 5.39 17.52 5.45
C GLN A 195 4.25 18.41 4.90
N ARG A 196 4.39 19.73 4.98
CA ARG A 196 3.37 20.70 4.53
C ARG A 196 3.75 21.51 3.29
N LEU A 197 4.84 21.15 2.60
CA LEU A 197 5.27 21.82 1.36
C LEU A 197 4.46 21.37 0.13
N ALA A 198 3.67 20.31 0.26
CA ALA A 198 2.74 19.83 -0.73
C ALA A 198 1.36 19.60 -0.10
N LEU A 199 0.37 19.37 -0.95
CA LEU A 199 -0.95 18.96 -0.53
C LEU A 199 -0.89 17.59 0.14
N THR A 200 -1.68 17.43 1.19
CA THR A 200 -1.81 16.15 1.89
C THR A 200 -2.62 15.18 1.05
N THR A 201 -2.47 13.89 1.35
CA THR A 201 -3.29 12.82 0.77
C THR A 201 -4.79 13.11 0.96
N GLN A 202 -5.17 13.67 2.12
CA GLN A 202 -6.56 14.04 2.39
C GLN A 202 -7.03 15.23 1.56
N ASP A 203 -6.17 16.20 1.26
CA ASP A 203 -6.51 17.31 0.35
C ASP A 203 -6.84 16.80 -1.06
N TYR A 204 -6.10 15.81 -1.56
CA TYR A 204 -6.41 15.17 -2.84
C TYR A 204 -7.74 14.42 -2.80
N ILE A 205 -8.02 13.69 -1.72
CA ILE A 205 -9.28 12.96 -1.53
C ILE A 205 -10.47 13.92 -1.43
N ALA A 206 -10.30 15.05 -0.74
CA ALA A 206 -11.35 16.06 -0.54
C ALA A 206 -11.75 16.79 -1.83
N ARG A 207 -10.86 16.83 -2.83
CA ARG A 207 -11.11 17.43 -4.16
C ARG A 207 -11.95 16.56 -5.09
N ARG A 208 -12.49 15.44 -4.60
CA ARG A 208 -13.27 14.49 -5.41
C ARG A 208 -14.55 15.12 -5.95
N THR A 209 -14.97 14.64 -7.11
CA THR A 209 -16.30 14.89 -7.67
C THR A 209 -17.05 13.56 -7.71
N GLU A 210 -18.21 13.50 -7.08
CA GLU A 210 -19.06 12.32 -7.12
C GLU A 210 -19.75 12.21 -8.48
N ILE A 211 -19.82 10.99 -9.00
CA ILE A 211 -20.43 10.68 -10.28
C ILE A 211 -21.37 9.48 -10.12
N ASP A 212 -22.41 9.42 -10.95
CA ASP A 212 -23.26 8.24 -11.01
C ASP A 212 -22.59 7.07 -11.78
N TYR A 213 -23.23 5.91 -11.71
CA TYR A 213 -22.71 4.71 -12.37
C TYR A 213 -22.68 4.84 -13.90
N GLY A 214 -23.64 5.56 -14.50
CA GLY A 214 -23.71 5.78 -15.95
C GLY A 214 -22.50 6.58 -16.47
N MET A 215 -22.15 7.65 -15.77
CA MET A 215 -20.93 8.42 -16.04
C MET A 215 -19.68 7.57 -15.78
N TYR A 216 -19.64 6.81 -14.68
CA TYR A 216 -18.51 5.92 -14.37
C TYR A 216 -18.25 4.90 -15.49
N VAL A 217 -19.27 4.14 -15.94
CA VAL A 217 -19.08 3.13 -16.98
C VAL A 217 -18.69 3.75 -18.32
N ARG A 218 -19.16 4.96 -18.62
CA ARG A 218 -18.74 5.73 -19.80
C ARG A 218 -17.25 6.13 -19.70
N LEU A 219 -16.83 6.76 -18.60
CA LEU A 219 -15.45 7.19 -18.39
C LEU A 219 -14.46 6.03 -18.33
N ARG A 220 -14.89 4.86 -17.82
CA ARG A 220 -14.08 3.63 -17.79
C ARG A 220 -14.17 2.81 -19.08
N GLY A 221 -14.91 3.27 -20.09
CA GLY A 221 -15.10 2.61 -21.38
C GLY A 221 -15.78 1.23 -21.28
N LYS A 222 -16.61 1.00 -20.26
CA LYS A 222 -17.24 -0.30 -19.96
C LYS A 222 -18.50 -0.58 -20.77
N LEU A 223 -18.99 0.41 -21.51
CA LEU A 223 -20.12 0.24 -22.43
C LEU A 223 -19.68 -0.66 -23.60
N ALA A 224 -20.57 -1.56 -24.02
CA ALA A 224 -20.38 -2.27 -25.28
C ALA A 224 -20.53 -1.27 -26.44
N ASP A 225 -19.74 -1.48 -27.50
CA ASP A 225 -19.93 -0.76 -28.77
C ASP A 225 -21.27 -1.13 -29.42
#